data_AF-A0A9D9D7R9-F1
#
_entry.id   AF-A0A9D9D7R9-F1
#
_cell.length_a   1.000
_cell.length_b   1.000
_cell.length_c   1.000
_cell.angle_alpha   90.00
_cell.angle_beta   90.00
_cell.angle_gamma   90.00
#
_symmetry.space_group_name_H-M   'P 1'
#
loop_
_entity.id
_entity.type
_entity.pdbx_description
1 polymer ?
#
loop_
_entity_poly.entity_id
_entity_poly.type
_entity_poly.pdbx_seq_one_letter_code
_entity_poly.pdbx_strand_id
1 'polypeptide(L)'
;MAVDTIEFGKLLQKSKDVFEIIVAMARRANQINALRVAKNPVVYKSEALEEYFEDFEEEQEIDYDKIEKPTTMALKEMLGGRIEYRYATYSKSEEKQDETEG
;
A
#
# COMPACT_ATOMS: atom_id res chain seq x y z
N MET A 1 -13.63 -15.03 -10.72
CA MET A 1 -12.44 -14.33 -11.25
C MET A 1 -11.43 -15.40 -11.69
N ALA A 2 -11.06 -15.44 -12.97
CA ALA A 2 -9.98 -16.33 -13.43
C ALA A 2 -8.67 -15.80 -12.83
N VAL A 3 -7.94 -16.65 -12.09
CA VAL A 3 -6.61 -16.30 -11.60
C VAL A 3 -5.67 -16.46 -12.78
N ASP A 4 -5.26 -15.34 -13.39
CA ASP A 4 -4.16 -15.37 -14.34
C ASP A 4 -2.93 -15.91 -13.61
N THR A 5 -2.37 -16.99 -14.13
CA THR A 5 -1.16 -17.58 -13.58
C THR A 5 0.00 -16.66 -13.86
N ILE A 6 0.67 -16.21 -12.81
CA ILE A 6 1.78 -15.28 -12.92
C ILE A 6 3.08 -16.07 -12.96
N GLU A 7 3.91 -15.79 -13.98
CA GLU A 7 5.21 -16.43 -14.13
C GLU A 7 6.20 -15.93 -13.07
N PHE A 8 6.31 -16.67 -11.97
CA PHE A 8 7.20 -16.35 -10.85
C PHE A 8 8.67 -16.18 -11.28
N GLY A 9 9.10 -16.92 -12.32
CA GLY A 9 10.46 -16.79 -12.88
C GLY A 9 10.79 -15.39 -13.40
N LYS A 10 9.81 -14.65 -13.93
CA LYS A 10 10.01 -13.26 -14.38
C LYS A 10 10.26 -12.29 -13.23
N LEU A 11 9.80 -12.60 -12.02
CA LEU A 11 10.11 -11.81 -10.82
C LEU A 11 11.55 -12.02 -10.39
N LEU A 12 12.01 -13.27 -10.38
CA LEU A 12 13.36 -13.63 -9.97
C LEU A 12 14.44 -13.02 -10.89
N GLN A 13 14.10 -12.62 -12.11
CA GLN A 13 15.02 -11.90 -12.99
C GLN A 13 15.22 -10.42 -12.60
N LYS A 14 14.31 -9.84 -11.79
CA LYS A 14 14.32 -8.41 -11.44
C LYS A 14 15.12 -8.08 -10.19
N SER A 15 15.42 -9.06 -9.35
CA SER A 15 16.30 -8.89 -8.18
C SER A 15 17.14 -10.12 -7.95
N LYS A 16 18.30 -9.94 -7.33
CA LYS A 16 19.14 -11.03 -6.85
C LYS A 16 18.55 -11.71 -5.61
N ASP A 17 17.65 -11.04 -4.90
CA ASP A 17 16.97 -11.56 -3.72
C ASP A 17 15.45 -11.51 -3.88
N VAL A 18 14.83 -12.68 -3.75
CA VAL A 18 13.37 -12.85 -3.81
C VAL A 18 12.67 -12.16 -2.65
N PHE A 19 13.29 -12.10 -1.47
CA PHE A 19 12.70 -11.47 -0.29
C PHE A 19 12.58 -9.97 -0.45
N GLU A 20 13.52 -9.33 -1.15
CA GLU A 20 13.43 -7.91 -1.48
C GLU A 20 12.24 -7.61 -2.37
N ILE A 21 12.01 -8.44 -3.39
CA ILE A 21 10.85 -8.32 -4.27
C ILE A 21 9.57 -8.45 -3.46
N ILE A 22 9.50 -9.44 -2.56
CA ILE A 22 8.34 -9.65 -1.68
C ILE A 22 8.09 -8.41 -0.81
N VAL A 23 9.13 -7.87 -0.17
CA VAL A 23 9.01 -6.68 0.69
C VAL A 23 8.59 -5.45 -0.12
N ALA A 24 9.18 -5.24 -1.30
CA ALA A 24 8.83 -4.13 -2.19
C ALA A 24 7.37 -4.23 -2.64
N MET A 25 6.92 -5.43 -3.02
CA MET A 25 5.53 -5.68 -3.41
C MET A 25 4.55 -5.47 -2.25
N ALA A 26 4.88 -5.95 -1.05
CA ALA A 26 4.04 -5.78 0.13
C ALA A 26 3.87 -4.28 0.48
N ARG A 27 4.97 -3.52 0.46
CA ARG A 27 4.94 -2.07 0.64
C ARG A 27 4.08 -1.39 -0.42
N ARG A 28 4.20 -1.81 -1.68
CA ARG A 28 3.40 -1.22 -2.76
C ARG A 28 1.91 -1.55 -2.64
N ALA A 29 1.56 -2.78 -2.29
CA ALA A 29 0.16 -3.16 -2.02
C ALA A 29 -0.46 -2.31 -0.90
N ASN A 30 0.32 -1.99 0.14
CA ASN A 30 -0.13 -1.10 1.22
C ASN A 30 -0.36 0.34 0.73
N GLN A 31 0.51 0.87 -0.15
CA GLN A 31 0.28 2.19 -0.77
C GLN A 31 -1.01 2.21 -1.59
N ILE A 32 -1.27 1.17 -2.37
CA ILE A 32 -2.51 1.03 -3.15
C ILE A 32 -3.73 1.02 -2.24
N ASN A 33 -3.66 0.29 -1.12
CA ASN A 33 -4.73 0.27 -0.12
C ASN A 33 -4.95 1.63 0.53
N ALA A 34 -3.89 2.33 0.94
CA ALA A 34 -3.99 3.66 1.52
C ALA A 34 -4.68 4.64 0.55
N LEU A 35 -4.35 4.58 -0.74
CA LEU A 35 -5.01 5.39 -1.77
C LEU A 35 -6.50 5.04 -1.95
N ARG A 36 -6.89 3.76 -1.78
CA ARG A 36 -8.30 3.35 -1.83
C ARG A 36 -9.08 3.88 -0.65
N VAL A 37 -8.55 3.75 0.55
CA VAL A 37 -9.19 4.27 1.78
C VAL A 37 -9.29 5.80 1.73
N ALA A 38 -8.28 6.48 1.19
CA ALA A 38 -8.34 7.93 1.02
C ALA A 38 -9.41 8.39 0.01
N LYS A 39 -9.68 7.59 -1.03
CA LYS A 39 -10.74 7.87 -2.02
C LYS A 39 -12.12 7.52 -1.50
N ASN A 40 -12.24 6.35 -0.88
CA ASN A 40 -13.48 5.81 -0.34
C ASN A 40 -13.28 5.55 1.15
N PRO A 41 -13.37 6.59 1.99
CA PRO A 41 -13.23 6.44 3.43
C PRO A 41 -14.30 5.49 3.94
N VAL A 42 -13.88 4.46 4.67
CA VAL A 42 -14.82 3.59 5.39
C VAL A 42 -15.38 4.41 6.54
N VAL A 43 -16.61 4.92 6.38
CA VAL A 43 -17.33 5.59 7.45
C VAL A 43 -17.79 4.51 8.42
N TYR A 44 -17.12 4.41 9.57
CA TYR A 44 -17.62 3.59 10.67
C TYR A 44 -18.82 4.32 11.26
N LYS A 45 -20.04 3.82 10.99
CA LYS A 45 -21.25 4.28 11.70
C LYS A 45 -21.07 3.93 13.18
N SER A 46 -20.85 4.94 14.02
CA SER A 46 -21.02 4.85 15.47
C SER A 46 -22.39 5.43 15.83
N GLU A 47 -23.04 4.95 16.89
CA GLU A 47 -24.37 5.45 17.33
C GLU A 47 -24.37 6.97 17.59
N ALA A 48 -23.21 7.57 17.90
CA ALA A 48 -23.05 9.02 18.08
C ALA A 48 -22.98 9.82 16.76
N LEU A 49 -22.80 9.14 15.62
CA LEU A 49 -22.60 9.74 14.30
C LEU A 49 -23.92 9.82 13.50
N GLU A 50 -24.94 9.06 13.88
CA GLU A 50 -26.23 8.98 13.19
C GLU A 50 -27.02 10.30 13.25
N GLU A 51 -26.85 11.09 14.31
CA GLU A 51 -27.60 12.34 14.52
C GLU A 51 -27.10 13.52 13.66
N TYR A 52 -25.90 13.41 13.06
CA TYR A 52 -25.27 14.49 12.28
C TYR A 52 -25.22 14.21 10.77
N PHE A 53 -25.66 13.03 10.33
CA PHE A 53 -25.36 12.47 9.02
C PHE A 53 -26.58 12.25 8.11
N GLU A 54 -27.64 13.07 8.25
CA GLU A 54 -28.77 13.06 7.31
C GLU A 54 -28.36 13.38 5.85
N ASP A 55 -27.19 13.99 5.62
CA ASP A 55 -26.69 14.41 4.29
C ASP A 55 -25.51 13.58 3.75
N PHE A 56 -25.36 12.30 4.13
CA PHE A 56 -24.36 11.45 3.46
C PHE A 56 -24.90 11.05 2.09
N GLU A 57 -24.28 11.60 1.04
CA GLU A 57 -24.46 11.17 -0.34
C GLU A 57 -24.50 9.65 -0.41
N GLU A 58 -25.46 9.14 -1.19
CA GLU A 58 -25.79 7.73 -1.38
C GLU A 58 -24.54 6.83 -1.31
N GLU A 59 -24.60 5.78 -0.47
CA GLU A 59 -23.59 4.71 -0.44
C GLU A 59 -23.35 4.24 -1.88
N GLN A 60 -22.25 4.68 -2.50
CA GLN A 60 -21.88 4.19 -3.81
C GLN A 60 -21.75 2.67 -3.68
N GLU A 61 -22.54 1.94 -4.46
CA GLU A 61 -22.54 0.48 -4.45
C GLU A 61 -21.21 0.00 -5.05
N ILE A 62 -20.18 -0.09 -4.21
CA ILE A 62 -18.84 -0.52 -4.62
C ILE A 62 -18.88 -2.03 -4.82
N ASP A 63 -18.85 -2.46 -6.08
CA ASP A 63 -18.70 -3.87 -6.45
C ASP A 63 -17.25 -4.34 -6.21
N TYR A 64 -16.98 -4.78 -4.97
CA TYR A 64 -15.66 -5.27 -4.56
C TYR A 64 -15.18 -6.50 -5.34
N ASP A 65 -16.09 -7.28 -5.94
CA ASP A 65 -15.73 -8.44 -6.75
C ASP A 65 -15.09 -8.05 -8.09
N LYS A 66 -15.42 -6.87 -8.62
CA LYS A 66 -14.76 -6.30 -9.80
C LYS A 66 -13.45 -5.59 -9.48
N ILE A 67 -13.17 -5.30 -8.21
CA ILE A 67 -11.97 -4.59 -7.81
C ILE A 67 -10.80 -5.56 -7.71
N GLU A 68 -9.77 -5.30 -8.51
CA GLU A 68 -8.54 -6.09 -8.46
C GLU A 68 -7.88 -6.01 -7.08
N LYS A 69 -7.31 -7.12 -6.60
CA LYS A 69 -6.62 -7.12 -5.30
C LYS A 69 -5.38 -6.22 -5.35
N PRO A 70 -5.08 -5.45 -4.29
CA PRO A 70 -3.90 -4.58 -4.23
C PRO A 70 -2.58 -5.32 -4.46
N THR A 71 -2.50 -6.57 -3.97
CA THR A 71 -1.35 -7.45 -4.18
C THR A 71 -1.18 -7.85 -5.63
N THR A 72 -2.28 -8.13 -6.35
CA THR A 72 -2.26 -8.42 -7.79
C THR A 72 -1.82 -7.20 -8.59
N MET A 73 -2.34 -6.01 -8.25
CA MET A 73 -1.91 -4.76 -8.88
C MET A 73 -0.41 -4.49 -8.66
N ALA A 74 0.07 -4.61 -7.42
CA ALA A 74 1.49 -4.43 -7.09
C ALA A 74 2.38 -5.42 -7.86
N LEU A 75 1.92 -6.66 -8.02
CA LEU A 75 2.62 -7.68 -8.79
C LEU A 75 2.70 -7.33 -10.28
N LYS A 76 1.59 -6.88 -10.88
CA LYS A 76 1.56 -6.40 -12.27
C LYS A 76 2.47 -5.19 -12.49
N GLU A 77 2.50 -4.26 -11.53
CA GLU A 77 3.41 -3.11 -11.58
C GLU A 77 4.88 -3.52 -11.47
N MET A 78 5.22 -4.46 -10.58
CA MET A 78 6.57 -5.03 -10.46
C MET A 78 7.02 -5.69 -11.77
N LEU A 79 6.17 -6.57 -12.33
CA LEU A 79 6.44 -7.25 -13.61
C LEU A 79 6.62 -6.26 -14.76
N GLY A 80 5.79 -5.22 -14.80
CA GLY A 80 5.89 -4.13 -15.77
C GLY A 80 7.07 -3.19 -15.55
N GLY A 81 7.89 -3.37 -14.51
CA GLY A 81 9.03 -2.49 -14.22
C GLY A 81 8.61 -1.07 -13.80
N ARG A 82 7.40 -0.91 -13.26
CA ARG A 82 6.85 0.38 -12.81
C ARG A 82 7.16 0.70 -11.35
N ILE A 83 7.92 -0.18 -10.68
CA ILE A 83 8.29 -0.05 -9.27
C ILE A 83 9.81 0.05 -9.20
N GLU A 84 10.29 1.13 -8.59
CA GLU A 84 11.66 1.27 -8.14
C GLU A 84 11.70 1.23 -6.62
N TYR A 85 12.68 0.54 -6.06
CA TYR A 85 12.91 0.50 -4.62
C TYR A 85 14.40 0.64 -4.33
N ARG A 86 14.72 1.22 -3.17
CA ARG A 86 16.08 1.45 -2.70
C ARG A 86 16.16 1.11 -1.22
N TYR A 87 17.34 0.74 -0.74
CA TYR A 87 17.58 0.62 0.69
C TYR A 87 17.47 1.98 1.35
N ALA A 88 16.82 2.02 2.50
CA ALA A 88 16.87 3.20 3.34
C ALA A 88 18.30 3.31 3.89
N THR A 89 19.04 4.32 3.43
CA THR A 89 20.27 4.71 4.12
C THR A 89 19.84 5.32 5.44
N TYR A 90 20.01 4.59 6.54
CA TYR A 90 19.86 5.15 7.88
C TYR A 90 20.98 6.18 8.07
N SER A 91 20.70 7.46 7.80
CA SER A 91 21.49 8.54 8.39
C SER A 91 21.17 8.53 9.87
N LYS A 92 22.08 8.01 10.69
CA LYS A 92 22.03 8.19 12.14
C LYS A 92 22.09 9.71 12.36
N SER A 93 20.96 10.33 12.64
CA SER A 93 20.92 11.71 13.10
C SER A 93 21.73 11.73 14.40
N GLU A 94 22.89 12.37 14.37
CA GLU A 94 23.71 12.56 15.56
C GLU A 94 22.87 13.29 16.60
N GLU A 95 22.55 12.59 17.69
CA GLU A 95 22.16 13.23 18.94
C GLU A 95 23.36 14.06 19.39
N LYS A 96 23.38 15.36 19.08
CA LYS A 96 24.18 16.31 19.82
C LYS A 96 23.60 16.36 21.23
N GLN A 97 24.26 15.68 22.17
CA GLN A 97 24.14 16.00 23.57
C GLN A 97 24.76 17.39 23.74
N ASP A 98 23.91 18.39 24.00
CA ASP A 98 24.36 19.67 24.55
C ASP A 98 24.94 19.38 25.95
N GLU A 99 26.24 19.13 26.00
CA GLU A 99 27.02 19.31 27.22
C GLU A 99 27.14 20.81 27.49
N THR A 100 26.08 21.41 28.04
CA THR A 100 26.21 22.66 28.81
C THR A 100 26.85 22.33 30.15
N GLU A 101 28.18 22.30 30.20
CA GLU A 101 28.95 22.56 31.42
C GLU A 101 30.23 23.34 31.06
N GLY A 102 30.35 24.56 31.59
CA GLY A 102 31.53 25.43 31.43
C GLY A 102 31.22 26.91 31.60
#